data_AF-A0A9P3IX77-F1
#
_entry.id   AF-A0A9P3IX77-F1
#
_cell.length_a   1.000
_cell.length_b   1.000
_cell.length_c   1.000
_cell.angle_alpha   90.00
_cell.angle_beta   90.00
_cell.angle_gamma   90.00
#
_symmetry.space_group_name_H-M   'P 1'
#
loop_
_entity.id
_entity.type
_entity.pdbx_description
1 polymer ?
#
loop_
_entity_poly.entity_id
_entity_poly.type
_entity_poly.pdbx_seq_one_letter_code
_entity_poly.pdbx_strand_id
1 'polypeptide(L)'
;LNSVNGGYAVAIAGHIAFLPKSLRVERKVYHSQWRTFSILSMNPKIGNIVVKELWPRHERIRDKLQSSKASFWHRQGASHRRSMNSLRRTQKNK
;
A
#
# COMPACT_ATOMS: atom_id res chain seq x y z
N LEU A 1 23.73 12.49 -16.31
CA LEU A 1 22.70 11.44 -16.06
C LEU A 1 22.84 10.97 -14.62
N ASN A 2 21.75 10.84 -13.86
CA ASN A 2 21.77 10.28 -12.51
C ASN A 2 22.20 8.81 -12.58
N SER A 3 23.49 8.54 -12.38
CA SER A 3 24.06 7.19 -12.33
C SER A 3 23.62 6.53 -11.02
N VAL A 4 22.75 5.53 -11.12
CA VAL A 4 22.35 4.72 -9.97
C VAL A 4 23.35 3.59 -9.83
N ASN A 5 24.32 3.74 -8.92
CA ASN A 5 25.41 2.78 -8.77
C ASN A 5 24.87 1.39 -8.37
N GLY A 6 24.75 0.50 -9.36
CA GLY A 6 24.21 -0.85 -9.21
C GLY A 6 22.69 -0.94 -8.95
N GLY A 7 21.91 0.10 -9.31
CA GLY A 7 20.44 0.18 -9.14
C GLY A 7 19.64 -0.09 -10.42
N TYR A 8 18.31 0.05 -10.35
CA TYR A 8 17.45 0.15 -11.55
C TYR A 8 16.94 1.58 -11.69
N ALA A 9 16.71 2.05 -12.92
CA ALA A 9 16.04 3.31 -13.19
C ALA A 9 15.03 3.12 -14.32
N VAL A 10 13.83 3.69 -14.17
CA VAL A 10 12.77 3.66 -15.18
C VAL A 10 12.12 5.04 -15.25
N ALA A 11 11.86 5.53 -16.46
CA ALA A 11 11.10 6.76 -16.66
C ALA A 11 9.60 6.46 -16.55
N ILE A 12 8.89 7.22 -15.71
CA ILE A 12 7.44 7.09 -15.47
C ILE A 12 6.85 8.50 -15.42
N ALA A 13 5.88 8.80 -16.31
CA ALA A 13 5.14 10.06 -16.31
C ALA A 13 6.03 11.32 -16.19
N GLY A 14 7.12 11.39 -16.98
CA GLY A 14 8.06 12.51 -16.96
C GLY A 14 9.03 12.55 -15.76
N HIS A 15 8.99 11.54 -14.89
CA HIS A 15 9.89 11.37 -13.74
C HIS A 15 10.82 10.18 -13.95
N ILE A 16 11.96 10.16 -13.26
CA ILE A 16 12.88 9.04 -13.16
C ILE A 16 12.68 8.35 -11.81
N ALA A 17 12.13 7.14 -11.83
CA ALA A 17 12.06 6.27 -10.68
C ALA A 17 13.33 5.43 -10.57
N PHE A 18 14.04 5.51 -9.43
CA PHE A 18 15.24 4.72 -9.20
C PHE A 18 15.14 3.84 -7.96
N LEU A 19 15.69 2.63 -8.07
CA LEU A 19 15.81 1.63 -7.01
C LEU A 19 17.28 1.50 -6.59
N PRO A 20 17.67 2.07 -5.43
CA PRO A 20 18.97 1.83 -4.81
C PRO A 20 19.19 0.36 -4.48
N LYS A 21 20.43 -0.12 -4.60
CA LYS A 21 20.81 -1.52 -4.30
C LYS A 21 20.48 -1.93 -2.87
N SER A 22 20.55 -1.01 -1.91
CA SER A 22 20.19 -1.23 -0.50
C SER A 22 18.69 -1.44 -0.26
N LEU A 23 17.85 -0.98 -1.19
CA LEU A 23 16.39 -1.10 -1.14
C LEU A 23 15.85 -2.27 -1.97
N ARG A 24 16.76 -3.08 -2.53
CA ARG A 24 16.42 -4.34 -3.19
C ARG A 24 16.16 -5.42 -2.17
N VAL A 25 15.20 -6.26 -2.48
CA VAL A 25 14.83 -7.44 -1.70
C VAL A 25 15.83 -8.56 -1.92
N GLU A 26 16.20 -8.77 -3.17
CA GLU A 26 17.18 -9.78 -3.57
C GLU A 26 18.32 -9.16 -4.35
N ARG A 27 19.53 -9.69 -4.15
CA ARG A 27 20.70 -9.31 -4.95
C ARG A 27 20.68 -9.94 -6.34
N LYS A 28 19.90 -11.02 -6.55
CA LYS A 28 19.75 -11.69 -7.84
C LYS A 28 18.75 -10.94 -8.73
N VAL A 29 19.15 -10.75 -9.97
CA VAL A 29 18.30 -10.23 -11.03
C VAL A 29 17.57 -11.41 -11.65
N TYR A 30 16.25 -11.43 -11.52
CA TYR A 30 15.41 -12.35 -12.28
C TYR A 30 14.75 -11.54 -13.37
N HIS A 31 15.07 -11.91 -14.61
CA HIS A 31 14.45 -11.33 -15.79
C HIS A 31 13.03 -11.90 -15.94
N SER A 32 12.16 -11.16 -16.63
CA SER A 32 10.82 -11.62 -17.02
C SER A 32 9.87 -11.96 -15.86
N GLN A 33 10.11 -11.40 -14.67
CA GLN A 33 9.21 -11.53 -13.52
C GLN A 33 8.59 -10.18 -13.15
N TRP A 34 7.29 -10.19 -12.88
CA TRP A 34 6.61 -9.03 -12.30
C TRP A 34 7.15 -8.76 -10.90
N ARG A 35 7.49 -7.50 -10.63
CA ARG A 35 7.98 -7.03 -9.34
C ARG A 35 7.15 -5.82 -8.89
N THR A 36 6.81 -5.81 -7.61
CA THR A 36 6.08 -4.70 -7.01
C THR A 36 7.05 -3.79 -6.28
N PHE A 37 6.87 -2.49 -6.45
CA PHE A 37 7.67 -1.47 -5.79
C PHE A 37 6.77 -0.49 -5.04
N SER A 38 7.16 -0.11 -3.83
CA SER A 38 6.56 1.01 -3.10
C SER A 38 7.35 2.29 -3.35
N ILE A 39 6.65 3.40 -3.59
CA ILE A 39 7.25 4.74 -3.62
C ILE A 39 7.60 5.14 -2.17
N LEU A 40 8.88 5.46 -1.93
CA LEU A 40 9.33 5.98 -0.64
C LEU A 40 9.29 7.50 -0.61
N SER A 41 9.75 8.14 -1.67
CA SER A 41 9.75 9.60 -1.78
C SER A 41 9.74 10.04 -3.24
N MET A 42 9.27 11.25 -3.45
CA MET A 42 9.28 11.93 -4.75
C MET A 42 9.82 13.34 -4.56
N ASN A 43 10.76 13.74 -5.40
CA ASN A 43 11.19 15.11 -5.54
C ASN A 43 10.72 15.62 -6.91
N PRO A 44 9.57 16.32 -6.98
CA PRO A 44 8.98 16.75 -8.24
C PRO A 44 9.81 17.83 -8.94
N LYS A 45 10.61 18.62 -8.21
CA LYS A 45 11.44 19.69 -8.80
C LYS A 45 12.53 19.15 -9.74
N ILE A 46 13.08 17.99 -9.40
CA ILE A 46 14.13 17.32 -10.19
C ILE A 46 13.60 16.07 -10.90
N GLY A 47 12.28 15.82 -10.81
CA GLY A 47 11.63 14.68 -11.44
C GLY A 47 12.09 13.32 -10.91
N ASN A 48 12.54 13.21 -9.66
CA ASN A 48 13.09 11.96 -9.12
C ASN A 48 12.11 11.25 -8.21
N ILE A 49 12.01 9.93 -8.33
CA ILE A 49 11.21 9.07 -7.45
C ILE A 49 12.13 8.00 -6.86
N VAL A 50 12.17 7.90 -5.53
CA VAL A 50 12.86 6.81 -4.82
C VAL A 50 11.86 5.69 -4.59
N VAL A 51 12.18 4.49 -5.06
CA VAL A 51 11.35 3.31 -4.84
C VAL A 51 12.07 2.25 -4.00
N LYS A 52 11.28 1.37 -3.38
CA LYS A 52 11.74 0.18 -2.66
C LYS A 52 11.00 -1.05 -3.18
N GLU A 53 11.72 -2.15 -3.33
CA GLU A 53 11.12 -3.41 -3.74
C GLU A 53 10.32 -4.06 -2.60
N LEU A 54 9.15 -4.61 -2.93
CA LEU A 54 8.28 -5.31 -1.99
C LEU A 54 8.43 -6.82 -2.13
N TRP A 55 8.44 -7.52 -1.00
CA TRP A 55 8.37 -8.99 -1.02
C TRP A 55 6.97 -9.43 -1.46
N PRO A 56 6.86 -10.45 -2.34
CA PRO A 56 5.57 -11.00 -2.77
C PRO A 56 4.65 -11.48 -1.62
N ARG A 57 5.22 -11.79 -0.44
CA ARG A 57 4.44 -12.18 0.76
C ARG A 57 3.92 -10.98 1.57
N HIS A 58 4.52 -9.81 1.45
CA HIS A 58 4.24 -8.68 2.34
C HIS A 58 2.98 -7.91 1.92
N GLU A 59 2.64 -7.94 0.64
CA GLU A 59 1.43 -7.33 0.08
C GLU A 59 0.17 -8.03 0.57
N ARG A 60 0.15 -9.37 0.53
CA ARG A 60 -0.95 -10.19 1.07
C ARG A 60 -1.25 -9.93 2.55
N ILE A 61 -0.26 -9.55 3.36
CA ILE A 61 -0.47 -9.26 4.79
C ILE A 61 -1.03 -7.85 4.98
N ARG A 62 -0.53 -6.85 4.26
CA ARG A 62 -1.03 -5.47 4.34
C ARG A 62 -2.48 -5.37 3.86
N ASP A 63 -2.81 -6.02 2.75
CA ASP A 63 -4.17 -6.00 2.20
C ASP A 63 -5.15 -6.72 3.12
N LYS A 64 -4.74 -7.85 3.71
CA LYS A 64 -5.53 -8.53 4.75
C LYS A 64 -5.74 -7.65 5.98
N LEU A 65 -4.72 -6.93 6.43
CA LEU A 65 -4.82 -6.07 7.62
C LEU A 65 -5.75 -4.88 7.37
N GLN A 66 -5.69 -4.26 6.20
CA GLN A 66 -6.61 -3.18 5.81
C GLN A 66 -8.05 -3.67 5.65
N SER A 67 -8.25 -4.79 4.97
CA SER A 67 -9.57 -5.44 4.83
C SER A 67 -10.18 -5.81 6.17
N SER A 68 -9.36 -6.24 7.14
CA SER A 68 -9.81 -6.61 8.49
C SER A 68 -10.28 -5.39 9.28
N LYS A 69 -9.57 -4.25 9.18
CA LYS A 69 -9.98 -2.99 9.80
C LYS A 69 -11.28 -2.45 9.20
N ALA A 70 -11.41 -2.45 7.88
CA ALA A 70 -12.64 -2.02 7.21
C ALA A 70 -13.86 -2.87 7.64
N SER A 71 -13.68 -4.20 7.67
CA SER A 71 -14.71 -5.16 8.11
C SER A 71 -15.10 -4.96 9.58
N PHE A 72 -14.14 -4.65 10.44
CA PHE A 72 -14.36 -4.37 11.86
C PHE A 72 -15.21 -3.11 12.07
N TRP A 73 -14.91 -2.01 11.38
CA TRP A 73 -15.70 -0.78 11.43
C TRP A 73 -17.12 -0.96 10.87
N HIS A 74 -17.26 -1.71 9.77
CA HIS A 74 -18.59 -2.06 9.22
C HIS A 74 -19.45 -2.82 10.23
N ARG A 75 -18.84 -3.79 10.94
CA ARG A 75 -19.51 -4.61 11.96
C ARG A 75 -19.90 -3.76 13.17
N GLN A 76 -19.02 -2.89 13.66
CA GLN A 76 -19.32 -1.98 14.77
C GLN A 76 -20.46 -1.00 14.41
N GLY A 77 -20.41 -0.37 13.24
CA GLY A 77 -21.46 0.55 12.79
C GLY A 77 -22.82 -0.15 12.64
N ALA A 78 -22.82 -1.39 12.12
CA ALA A 78 -24.05 -2.19 11.99
C ALA A 78 -24.64 -2.57 13.36
N SER A 79 -23.80 -2.95 14.34
CA SER A 79 -24.25 -3.27 15.70
C SER A 79 -24.82 -2.05 16.42
N HIS A 80 -24.17 -0.89 16.30
CA HIS A 80 -24.65 0.36 16.90
C HIS A 80 -26.02 0.77 16.34
N ARG A 81 -26.20 0.63 15.01
CA ARG A 81 -27.48 0.92 14.34
C ARG A 81 -28.60 -0.05 14.76
N ARG A 82 -28.28 -1.34 14.97
CA ARG A 82 -29.25 -2.32 15.49
C ARG A 82 -29.69 -2.00 16.92
N SER A 83 -28.75 -1.61 17.79
CA SER A 83 -29.04 -1.21 19.17
C SER A 83 -29.95 0.02 19.24
N MET A 84 -29.73 1.02 18.38
CA MET A 84 -30.61 2.18 18.32
C MET A 84 -32.04 1.83 17.86
N ASN A 85 -32.16 0.90 16.91
CA ASN A 85 -33.47 0.49 16.40
C ASN A 85 -34.26 -0.36 17.41
N SER A 86 -33.59 -1.15 18.26
CA SER A 86 -34.27 -1.90 19.34
C SER A 86 -34.80 -0.95 20.43
N LEU A 87 -34.01 0.04 20.85
CA LEU A 87 -34.41 1.05 21.83
C LEU A 87 -35.62 1.88 21.37
N ARG A 88 -35.66 2.24 20.08
CA ARG A 88 -36.80 2.94 19.47
C ARG A 88 -38.08 2.09 19.42
N ARG A 89 -37.96 0.77 19.27
CA ARG A 89 -39.12 -0.14 19.28
C ARG A 89 -39.68 -0.34 20.69
N THR A 90 -38.83 -0.41 21.71
CA THR A 90 -39.28 -0.57 23.10
C THR A 90 -39.96 0.67 23.67
N GLN A 91 -39.61 1.87 23.18
CA GLN A 91 -40.29 3.11 23.60
C GLN A 91 -41.65 3.35 22.93
N LYS A 92 -41.93 2.73 21.77
CA LYS A 92 -43.22 2.84 21.08
C LYS A 92 -44.32 1.93 21.64
N ASN A 93 -43.97 0.99 22.51
CA ASN A 93 -44.90 0.03 23.12
C ASN A 93 -45.18 0.34 24.62
N LYS A 94 -44.98 1.58 25.05
CA LYS A 94 -45.49 2.15 26.30
C LYS A 94 -46.55 3.18 25.97
#